data_AF-A0A2U1AZU2-F1
#
_entry.id   AF-A0A2U1AZU2-F1
#
_cell.length_a   1.000
_cell.length_b   1.000
_cell.length_c   1.000
_cell.angle_alpha   90.00
_cell.angle_beta   90.00
_cell.angle_gamma   90.00
#
_symmetry.space_group_name_H-M   'P 1'
#
loop_
_entity.id
_entity.type
_entity.pdbx_description
1 polymer ?
#
loop_
_entity_poly.entity_id
_entity_poly.type
_entity_poly.pdbx_seq_one_letter_code
_entity_poly.pdbx_strand_id
1 'polypeptide(L)'
;MKKLTIIGVLLLIAFYGASGQDPRPLTEKELTQLKNEIEIQSKNLRTQLEEDDSFISDYQKEISIEFTVDTFKIEKVYGKRIDVDYSTKGMVNATHELKGEYDKLLNKYYKILVSKLSPSDQLVLKEAQRSWIAYRDNESKLIGVMSKGEYSGGGTIQRMIVSSSILTLTKERVFQLVSHLSSIADE
;
A
#
# COMPACT_ATOMS: atom_id res chain seq x y z
N MET A 1 -9.85 -1.16 29.07
CA MET A 1 -9.34 -1.90 27.89
C MET A 1 -10.50 -2.27 26.99
N LYS A 2 -10.92 -1.37 26.09
CA LYS A 2 -11.91 -1.69 25.06
C LYS A 2 -11.14 -2.10 23.82
N LYS A 3 -11.40 -3.31 23.33
CA LYS A 3 -10.77 -3.89 22.15
C LYS A 3 -11.10 -3.00 20.95
N LEU A 4 -10.07 -2.55 20.23
CA LEU A 4 -10.20 -1.85 18.95
C LEU A 4 -10.74 -2.88 17.94
N THR A 5 -12.06 -2.90 17.74
CA THR A 5 -12.68 -3.74 16.71
C THR A 5 -12.52 -3.00 15.39
N ILE A 6 -11.56 -3.43 14.59
CA ILE A 6 -11.40 -2.98 13.19
C ILE A 6 -12.70 -3.38 12.48
N ILE A 7 -13.52 -2.39 12.13
CA ILE A 7 -14.70 -2.59 11.29
C ILE A 7 -14.18 -2.96 9.91
N GLY A 8 -14.16 -4.26 9.62
CA GLY A 8 -13.92 -4.79 8.29
C GLY A 8 -15.10 -4.42 7.40
N VAL A 9 -14.94 -3.35 6.61
CA VAL A 9 -15.85 -3.06 5.50
C VAL A 9 -15.60 -4.10 4.42
N LEU A 10 -16.41 -5.16 4.45
CA LEU A 10 -16.50 -6.16 3.39
C LEU A 10 -17.20 -5.51 2.19
N LEU A 11 -16.40 -4.91 1.31
CA LEU A 11 -16.84 -4.49 -0.02
C LEU A 11 -17.16 -5.76 -0.83
N LEU A 12 -18.46 -6.03 -0.99
CA LEU A 12 -18.99 -6.98 -1.96
C LEU A 12 -18.56 -6.53 -3.36
N ILE A 13 -17.51 -7.18 -3.89
CA ILE A 13 -17.13 -7.03 -5.29
C ILE A 13 -18.17 -7.77 -6.12
N ALA A 14 -19.08 -7.02 -6.74
CA ALA A 14 -19.89 -7.53 -7.82
C ALA A 14 -18.95 -7.91 -8.98
N PHE A 15 -18.85 -9.21 -9.25
CA PHE A 15 -18.22 -9.72 -10.48
C PHE A 15 -19.04 -9.25 -11.68
N TYR A 16 -18.67 -8.10 -12.23
CA TYR A 16 -19.10 -7.75 -13.59
C TYR A 16 -18.29 -8.60 -14.56
N GLY A 17 -19.01 -9.39 -15.35
CA GLY A 17 -18.44 -10.29 -16.36
C GLY A 17 -17.47 -9.57 -17.29
N ALA A 18 -16.35 -10.24 -17.55
CA ALA A 18 -15.28 -9.79 -18.44
C ALA A 18 -15.82 -9.52 -19.84
N SER A 19 -15.72 -8.27 -20.29
CA SER A 19 -15.74 -7.94 -21.72
C SER A 19 -14.49 -8.54 -22.37
N GLY A 20 -14.66 -9.29 -23.45
CA GLY A 20 -13.63 -10.08 -24.13
C GLY A 20 -12.56 -9.25 -24.87
N GLN A 21 -11.78 -8.46 -24.14
CA GLN A 21 -10.54 -7.86 -24.64
C GLN A 21 -9.34 -8.72 -24.22
N ASP A 22 -8.39 -8.90 -25.14
CA ASP A 22 -7.08 -9.46 -24.85
C ASP A 22 -6.36 -8.61 -23.79
N PRO A 23 -5.57 -9.23 -22.89
CA PRO A 23 -4.87 -8.50 -21.86
C PRO A 23 -3.88 -7.52 -22.52
N ARG A 24 -3.98 -6.24 -22.14
CA ARG A 24 -3.14 -5.17 -22.68
C ARG A 24 -2.86 -4.12 -21.62
N PRO A 25 -1.77 -3.37 -21.71
CA PRO A 25 -1.56 -2.24 -20.82
C PRO A 25 -2.66 -1.17 -21.01
N LEU A 26 -2.96 -0.46 -19.92
CA LEU A 26 -3.71 0.80 -19.97
C LEU A 26 -2.97 1.80 -20.85
N THR A 27 -3.70 2.47 -21.74
CA THR A 27 -3.16 3.61 -22.49
C THR A 27 -3.00 4.82 -21.57
N GLU A 28 -2.13 5.77 -21.94
CA GLU A 28 -1.93 7.01 -21.18
C GLU A 28 -3.23 7.81 -21.00
N LYS A 29 -4.10 7.82 -22.03
CA LYS A 29 -5.41 8.49 -21.96
C LYS A 29 -6.32 7.80 -20.93
N GLU A 30 -6.43 6.47 -20.96
CA GLU A 30 -7.22 5.71 -19.99
C GLU A 30 -6.69 5.90 -18.57
N LEU A 31 -5.37 5.89 -18.39
CA LEU A 31 -4.73 6.12 -17.10
C LEU A 31 -4.99 7.53 -16.58
N THR A 32 -4.94 8.54 -17.45
CA THR A 32 -5.24 9.93 -17.09
C THR A 32 -6.69 10.09 -16.65
N GLN A 33 -7.63 9.51 -17.42
CA GLN A 33 -9.05 9.53 -17.06
C GLN A 33 -9.31 8.82 -15.73
N LEU A 34 -8.73 7.63 -15.55
CA LEU A 34 -8.82 6.87 -14.31
C LEU A 34 -8.32 7.68 -13.10
N LYS A 35 -7.17 8.35 -13.23
CA LYS A 35 -6.61 9.18 -12.14
C LYS A 35 -7.53 10.35 -11.78
N ASN A 36 -8.19 10.97 -12.76
CA ASN A 36 -9.16 12.03 -12.49
C ASN A 36 -10.40 11.51 -11.76
N GLU A 37 -10.92 10.35 -12.18
CA GLU A 37 -12.05 9.69 -11.51
C GLU A 37 -11.70 9.28 -10.07
N ILE A 38 -10.51 8.71 -9.86
CA ILE A 38 -9.99 8.35 -8.55
C ILE A 38 -9.83 9.60 -7.67
N GLU A 39 -9.37 10.73 -8.23
CA GLU A 39 -9.24 11.97 -7.47
C GLU A 39 -10.59 12.46 -6.94
N ILE A 40 -11.64 12.42 -7.77
CA ILE A 40 -13.01 12.77 -7.36
C ILE A 40 -13.49 11.81 -6.26
N GLN A 41 -13.33 10.50 -6.47
CA GLN A 41 -13.74 9.49 -5.48
C GLN A 41 -13.00 9.65 -4.16
N SER A 42 -11.71 10.01 -4.22
CA SER A 42 -10.88 10.20 -3.02
C SER A 42 -11.31 11.41 -2.19
N LYS A 43 -11.82 12.47 -2.83
CA LYS A 43 -12.38 13.63 -2.14
C LYS A 43 -13.68 13.28 -1.43
N ASN A 44 -14.57 12.56 -2.11
CA ASN A 44 -15.81 12.08 -1.50
C ASN A 44 -15.53 11.14 -0.32
N LEU A 45 -14.57 10.23 -0.48
CA LEU A 45 -14.12 9.33 0.59
C LEU A 45 -13.58 10.13 1.78
N ARG A 46 -12.76 11.16 1.54
CA ARG A 46 -12.27 12.04 2.60
C ARG A 46 -13.43 12.68 3.37
N THR A 47 -14.39 13.30 2.68
CA THR A 47 -15.55 13.93 3.34
C THR A 47 -16.35 12.95 4.18
N GLN A 48 -16.57 11.72 3.69
CA GLN A 48 -17.26 10.68 4.45
C GLN A 48 -16.50 10.28 5.73
N LEU A 49 -15.17 10.21 5.67
CA LEU A 49 -14.35 9.88 6.84
C LEU A 49 -14.22 11.07 7.82
N GLU A 50 -14.36 12.30 7.34
CA GLU A 50 -14.40 13.50 8.18
C GLU A 50 -15.67 13.57 9.04
N GLU A 51 -16.76 12.92 8.61
CA GLU A 51 -18.01 12.80 9.37
C GLU A 51 -17.96 11.68 10.44
N ASP A 52 -16.90 10.87 10.48
CA ASP A 52 -16.73 9.79 11.47
C ASP A 52 -16.15 10.32 12.79
N ASP A 53 -16.93 10.18 13.87
CA ASP A 53 -16.57 10.61 15.23
C ASP A 53 -16.02 9.48 16.12
N SER A 54 -15.63 8.35 15.53
CA SER A 54 -15.09 7.19 16.28
C SER A 54 -13.63 7.36 16.76
N PHE A 55 -12.94 8.43 16.37
CA PHE A 55 -11.53 8.68 16.69
C PHE A 55 -11.34 9.26 18.09
N ILE A 56 -10.20 8.92 18.72
CA ILE A 56 -9.88 9.35 20.09
C ILE A 56 -9.25 10.76 20.10
N SER A 57 -8.65 11.20 18.99
CA SER A 57 -8.02 12.52 18.80
C SER A 57 -8.17 13.04 17.37
N ASP A 58 -8.09 14.37 17.21
CA ASP A 58 -8.09 15.03 15.91
C ASP A 58 -6.87 14.62 15.08
N TYR A 59 -5.71 14.46 15.72
CA TYR A 59 -4.49 14.02 15.05
C TYR A 59 -4.61 12.59 14.52
N GLN A 60 -5.15 11.65 15.32
CA GLN A 60 -5.40 10.29 14.86
C GLN A 60 -6.39 10.25 13.70
N LYS A 61 -7.44 11.08 13.77
CA LYS A 61 -8.41 11.24 12.68
C LYS A 61 -7.73 11.71 11.41
N GLU A 62 -6.95 12.79 11.47
CA GLU A 62 -6.22 13.34 10.32
C GLU A 62 -5.29 12.29 9.67
N ILE A 63 -4.46 11.62 10.46
CA ILE A 63 -3.53 10.59 9.96
C ILE A 63 -4.27 9.41 9.35
N SER A 64 -5.36 8.95 9.98
CA SER A 64 -6.16 7.83 9.48
C SER A 64 -6.84 8.17 8.15
N ILE A 65 -7.43 9.36 8.04
CA ILE A 65 -8.06 9.86 6.82
C ILE A 65 -7.03 9.98 5.69
N GLU A 66 -5.89 10.61 5.97
CA GLU A 66 -4.82 10.79 4.98
C GLU A 66 -4.32 9.43 4.48
N PHE A 67 -4.06 8.49 5.38
CA PHE A 67 -3.60 7.15 5.03
C PHE A 67 -4.62 6.33 4.24
N THR A 68 -5.89 6.43 4.62
CA THR A 68 -6.98 5.76 3.88
C THR A 68 -7.10 6.32 2.47
N VAL A 69 -7.03 7.64 2.31
CA VAL A 69 -7.11 8.30 1.00
C VAL A 69 -5.89 7.96 0.13
N ASP A 70 -4.68 8.01 0.69
CA ASP A 70 -3.44 7.69 -0.02
C ASP A 70 -3.45 6.24 -0.53
N THR A 71 -3.77 5.28 0.33
CA THR A 71 -3.82 3.86 -0.05
C THR A 71 -4.95 3.58 -1.04
N PHE A 72 -6.12 4.20 -0.85
CA PHE A 72 -7.24 4.10 -1.81
C PHE A 72 -6.81 4.47 -3.23
N LYS A 73 -6.09 5.60 -3.40
CA LYS A 73 -5.68 6.07 -4.73
C LYS A 73 -4.80 5.05 -5.45
N ILE A 74 -3.77 4.54 -4.77
CA ILE A 74 -2.77 3.66 -5.38
C ILE A 74 -3.31 2.25 -5.61
N GLU A 75 -4.14 1.74 -4.69
CA GLU A 75 -4.75 0.41 -4.79
C GLU A 75 -5.84 0.37 -5.88
N LYS A 76 -6.57 1.47 -6.09
CA LYS A 76 -7.53 1.58 -7.21
C LYS A 76 -6.84 1.56 -8.58
N VAL A 77 -5.71 2.25 -8.73
CA VAL A 77 -4.92 2.18 -9.96
C VAL A 77 -4.40 0.76 -10.18
N TYR A 78 -3.87 0.12 -9.14
CA TYR A 78 -3.40 -1.27 -9.21
C TYR A 78 -4.53 -2.22 -9.63
N GLY A 79 -5.69 -2.16 -8.98
CA GLY A 79 -6.85 -2.98 -9.31
C GLY A 79 -7.26 -2.84 -10.77
N LYS A 80 -7.35 -1.59 -11.26
CA LYS A 80 -7.70 -1.37 -12.67
C LYS A 80 -6.65 -1.91 -13.64
N ARG A 81 -5.36 -1.87 -13.29
CA ARG A 81 -4.29 -2.42 -14.12
C ARG A 81 -4.38 -3.93 -14.25
N ILE A 82 -4.63 -4.65 -13.16
CA ILE A 82 -4.74 -6.11 -13.19
C ILE A 82 -6.05 -6.59 -13.83
N ASP A 83 -7.12 -5.80 -13.75
CA ASP A 83 -8.38 -6.09 -14.46
C ASP A 83 -8.22 -5.99 -15.98
N VAL A 84 -7.37 -5.08 -16.46
CA VAL A 84 -7.18 -4.81 -17.90
C VAL A 84 -6.03 -5.64 -18.49
N ASP A 85 -4.95 -5.87 -17.74
CA ASP A 85 -3.84 -6.74 -18.11
C ASP A 85 -3.68 -7.88 -17.09
N TYR A 86 -4.58 -8.85 -17.19
CA TYR A 86 -4.57 -10.06 -16.35
C TYR A 86 -3.50 -11.08 -16.74
N SER A 87 -2.61 -10.75 -17.69
CA SER A 87 -1.47 -11.61 -18.01
C SER A 87 -0.48 -11.66 -16.84
N THR A 88 0.31 -12.73 -16.70
CA THR A 88 1.35 -12.79 -15.66
C THR A 88 2.34 -11.62 -15.75
N LYS A 89 2.63 -11.14 -16.96
CA LYS A 89 3.51 -9.99 -17.16
C LYS A 89 2.85 -8.70 -16.69
N GLY A 90 1.58 -8.49 -17.06
CA GLY A 90 0.76 -7.35 -16.64
C GLY A 90 0.65 -7.25 -15.12
N MET A 91 0.29 -8.36 -14.47
CA MET A 91 0.19 -8.44 -13.01
C MET A 91 1.52 -8.12 -12.33
N VAL A 92 2.64 -8.72 -12.76
CA VAL A 92 3.98 -8.44 -12.18
C VAL A 92 4.34 -6.96 -12.34
N ASN A 93 4.09 -6.37 -13.51
CA ASN A 93 4.35 -4.96 -13.74
C ASN A 93 3.49 -4.06 -12.83
N ALA A 94 2.18 -4.35 -12.73
CA ALA A 94 1.28 -3.62 -11.85
C ALA A 94 1.71 -3.74 -10.37
N THR A 95 2.17 -4.92 -9.93
CA THR A 95 2.71 -5.13 -8.58
C THR A 95 3.98 -4.31 -8.34
N HIS A 96 4.90 -4.25 -9.31
CA HIS A 96 6.11 -3.42 -9.20
C HIS A 96 5.78 -1.93 -9.11
N GLU A 97 4.84 -1.45 -9.92
CA GLU A 97 4.37 -0.06 -9.87
C GLU A 97 3.74 0.26 -8.51
N LEU A 98 2.85 -0.61 -8.01
CA LEU A 98 2.23 -0.45 -6.70
C LEU A 98 3.28 -0.43 -5.59
N LYS A 99 4.30 -1.29 -5.65
CA LYS A 99 5.43 -1.29 -4.72
C LYS A 99 6.16 0.06 -4.74
N GLY A 100 6.37 0.64 -5.92
CA GLY A 100 6.95 1.98 -6.06
C GLY A 100 6.10 3.08 -5.43
N GLU A 101 4.76 3.00 -5.55
CA GLU A 101 3.87 3.94 -4.85
C GLU A 101 3.90 3.75 -3.33
N TYR A 102 3.95 2.52 -2.84
CA TYR A 102 4.14 2.26 -1.41
C TYR A 102 5.49 2.73 -0.87
N ASP A 103 6.57 2.69 -1.66
CA ASP A 103 7.85 3.30 -1.25
C ASP A 103 7.72 4.82 -1.10
N LYS A 104 6.90 5.50 -1.92
CA LYS A 104 6.62 6.94 -1.76
C LYS A 104 5.85 7.18 -0.47
N LEU A 105 4.82 6.37 -0.17
CA LEU A 105 4.08 6.45 1.08
C LEU A 105 4.99 6.18 2.29
N LEU A 106 5.90 5.21 2.19
CA LEU A 106 6.88 4.92 3.24
C LEU A 106 7.70 6.16 3.55
N ASN A 107 8.24 6.83 2.53
CA ASN A 107 9.01 8.06 2.71
C ASN A 107 8.16 9.21 3.27
N LYS A 108 6.89 9.31 2.87
CA LYS A 108 5.94 10.30 3.39
C LYS A 108 5.73 10.10 4.89
N TYR A 109 5.24 8.93 5.31
CA TYR A 109 4.92 8.66 6.72
C TYR A 109 6.16 8.59 7.60
N TYR A 110 7.31 8.16 7.06
CA TYR A 110 8.59 8.28 7.77
C TYR A 110 8.91 9.74 8.10
N LYS A 111 8.76 10.67 7.15
CA LYS A 111 9.01 12.10 7.39
C LYS A 111 8.03 12.72 8.40
N ILE A 112 6.75 12.33 8.34
CA ILE A 112 5.76 12.77 9.32
C ILE A 112 6.15 12.25 10.71
N LEU A 113 6.58 11.00 10.84
CA LEU A 113 6.98 10.45 12.14
C LEU A 113 8.24 11.13 12.67
N VAL A 114 9.23 11.38 11.81
CA VAL A 114 10.44 12.14 12.19
C VAL A 114 10.07 13.52 12.76
N SER A 115 9.11 14.24 12.17
CA SER A 115 8.75 15.59 12.64
C SER A 115 8.03 15.61 13.99
N LYS A 116 7.53 14.47 14.46
CA LYS A 116 6.88 14.32 15.77
C LYS A 116 7.83 13.89 16.88
N LEU A 117 9.08 13.56 16.56
CA LEU A 117 10.04 13.03 17.52
C LEU A 117 11.06 14.10 17.95
N SER A 118 11.53 13.97 19.20
CA SER A 118 12.67 14.74 19.70
C SER A 118 13.94 14.42 18.89
N PRO A 119 14.96 15.30 18.87
CA PRO A 119 16.19 15.03 18.13
C PRO A 119 16.88 13.72 18.53
N SER A 120 16.83 13.32 19.80
CA SER A 120 17.38 12.03 20.25
C SER A 120 16.56 10.85 19.73
N ASP A 121 15.23 10.94 19.74
CA ASP A 121 14.35 9.85 19.32
C ASP A 121 14.32 9.70 17.79
N GLN A 122 14.54 10.79 17.04
CA GLN A 122 14.75 10.74 15.60
C GLN A 122 15.94 9.84 15.22
N LEU A 123 17.01 9.81 16.04
CA LEU A 123 18.14 8.92 15.81
C LEU A 123 17.74 7.45 15.96
N VAL A 124 16.88 7.13 16.94
CA VAL A 124 16.35 5.77 17.14
C VAL A 124 15.51 5.34 15.94
N LEU A 125 14.59 6.18 15.46
CA LEU A 125 13.79 5.90 14.28
C LEU A 125 14.66 5.71 13.02
N LYS A 126 15.68 6.56 12.84
CA LYS A 126 16.60 6.48 11.71
C LYS A 126 17.36 5.16 11.69
N GLU A 127 17.82 4.70 12.85
CA GLU A 127 18.54 3.43 12.96
C GLU A 127 17.62 2.23 12.74
N ALA A 128 16.40 2.26 13.30
CA ALA A 128 15.39 1.25 13.02
C ALA A 128 15.05 1.17 11.51
N GLN A 129 14.95 2.33 10.84
CA GLN A 129 14.68 2.38 9.40
C GLN A 129 15.84 1.83 8.56
N ARG A 130 17.10 2.12 8.94
CA ARG A 130 18.29 1.56 8.28
C ARG A 130 18.36 0.04 8.43
N SER A 131 18.12 -0.45 9.65
CA SER A 131 18.07 -1.88 9.94
C SER A 131 16.96 -2.56 9.14
N TRP A 132 15.79 -1.94 9.03
CA TRP A 132 14.71 -2.46 8.19
C TRP A 132 15.08 -2.52 6.70
N ILE A 133 15.79 -1.51 6.16
CA ILE A 133 16.26 -1.55 4.77
C ILE A 133 17.19 -2.75 4.54
N ALA A 134 18.15 -2.97 5.45
CA ALA A 134 19.05 -4.12 5.37
C ALA A 134 18.30 -5.45 5.44
N TYR A 135 17.31 -5.56 6.35
CA TYR A 135 16.42 -6.72 6.42
C TYR A 135 15.65 -6.93 5.11
N ARG A 136 14.97 -5.91 4.59
CA ARG A 136 14.19 -5.98 3.35
C ARG A 136 15.03 -6.47 2.18
N ASP A 137 16.26 -5.96 2.05
CA ASP A 137 17.14 -6.30 0.94
C ASP A 137 17.65 -7.75 1.05
N ASN A 138 17.92 -8.22 2.26
CA ASN A 138 18.29 -9.62 2.50
C ASN A 138 17.10 -10.58 2.32
N GLU A 139 15.93 -10.20 2.81
CA GLU A 139 14.70 -10.98 2.65
C GLU A 139 14.28 -11.06 1.18
N SER A 140 14.42 -9.98 0.42
CA SER A 140 14.17 -9.98 -1.03
C SER A 140 15.08 -10.97 -1.79
N LYS A 141 16.34 -11.10 -1.35
CA LYS A 141 17.26 -12.13 -1.90
C LYS A 141 16.79 -13.52 -1.54
N LEU A 142 16.38 -13.75 -0.29
CA LEU A 142 15.87 -15.04 0.17
C LEU A 142 14.62 -15.44 -0.62
N ILE A 143 13.65 -14.53 -0.78
CA ILE A 143 12.45 -14.73 -1.62
C ILE A 143 12.86 -15.16 -3.04
N GLY A 144 13.87 -14.50 -3.62
CA GLY A 144 14.43 -14.89 -4.91
C GLY A 144 15.01 -16.31 -4.93
N VAL A 145 15.73 -16.72 -3.88
CA VAL A 145 16.25 -18.08 -3.72
C VAL A 145 15.09 -19.08 -3.62
N MET A 146 14.10 -18.81 -2.78
CA MET A 146 12.93 -19.67 -2.59
C MET A 146 12.08 -19.82 -3.84
N SER A 147 12.17 -18.88 -4.79
CA SER A 147 11.45 -18.95 -6.07
C SER A 147 12.05 -19.95 -7.07
N LYS A 148 13.28 -20.44 -6.85
CA LYS A 148 13.94 -21.38 -7.76
C LYS A 148 13.16 -22.68 -7.87
N GLY A 149 13.22 -23.31 -9.06
CA GLY A 149 12.45 -24.51 -9.36
C GLY A 149 12.67 -25.68 -8.39
N GLU A 150 13.87 -25.81 -7.83
CA GLU A 150 14.21 -26.84 -6.83
C GLU A 150 13.44 -26.69 -5.50
N TYR A 151 12.97 -25.49 -5.16
CA TYR A 151 12.19 -25.23 -3.94
C TYR A 151 10.70 -25.01 -4.23
N SER A 152 10.37 -24.33 -5.33
CA SER A 152 9.01 -23.84 -5.60
C SER A 152 8.24 -24.64 -6.66
N GLY A 153 8.91 -25.54 -7.38
CA GLY A 153 8.39 -26.18 -8.59
C GLY A 153 8.44 -25.29 -9.85
N GLY A 154 8.87 -24.02 -9.72
CA GLY A 154 9.09 -23.12 -10.84
C GLY A 154 7.82 -22.61 -11.51
N GLY A 155 7.92 -22.25 -12.79
CA GLY A 155 6.82 -21.69 -13.58
C GLY A 155 6.72 -20.16 -13.52
N THR A 156 5.92 -19.59 -14.40
CA THR A 156 5.76 -18.13 -14.52
C THR A 156 5.08 -17.51 -13.30
N ILE A 157 4.26 -18.28 -12.58
CA ILE A 157 3.58 -17.88 -11.35
C ILE A 157 4.56 -17.41 -10.27
N GLN A 158 5.77 -17.96 -10.23
CA GLN A 158 6.79 -17.59 -9.25
C GLN A 158 7.19 -16.12 -9.35
N ARG A 159 7.13 -15.52 -10.55
CA ARG A 159 7.39 -14.08 -10.70
C ARG A 159 6.36 -13.23 -9.96
N MET A 160 5.10 -13.64 -10.00
CA MET A 160 4.01 -12.96 -9.29
C MET A 160 4.14 -13.14 -7.77
N ILE A 161 4.49 -14.35 -7.32
CA ILE A 161 4.75 -14.64 -5.91
C ILE A 161 5.89 -13.75 -5.39
N VAL A 162 7.03 -13.73 -6.09
CA VAL A 162 8.19 -12.90 -5.72
C VAL A 162 7.82 -11.42 -5.65
N SER A 163 7.18 -10.86 -6.69
CA SER A 163 6.82 -9.44 -6.71
C SER A 163 5.82 -9.10 -5.60
N SER A 164 4.86 -9.99 -5.31
CA SER A 164 3.87 -9.80 -4.25
C SER A 164 4.50 -9.84 -2.87
N SER A 165 5.40 -10.80 -2.60
CA SER A 165 6.12 -10.88 -1.32
C SER A 165 6.96 -9.63 -1.06
N ILE A 166 7.66 -9.10 -2.08
CA ILE A 166 8.44 -7.87 -1.95
C ILE A 166 7.54 -6.64 -1.72
N LEU A 167 6.41 -6.55 -2.40
CA LEU A 167 5.40 -5.52 -2.14
C LEU A 167 4.92 -5.57 -0.68
N THR A 168 4.62 -6.76 -0.16
CA THR A 168 4.15 -6.96 1.23
C THR A 168 5.14 -6.41 2.25
N LEU A 169 6.45 -6.66 2.09
CA LEU A 169 7.48 -6.10 2.98
C LEU A 169 7.40 -4.57 3.05
N THR A 170 7.25 -3.88 1.90
CA THR A 170 7.10 -2.43 1.86
C THR A 170 5.78 -1.97 2.49
N LYS A 171 4.65 -2.64 2.17
CA LYS A 171 3.32 -2.31 2.72
C LYS A 171 3.33 -2.38 4.24
N GLU A 172 3.81 -3.47 4.80
CA GLU A 172 3.86 -3.68 6.26
C GLU A 172 4.66 -2.58 6.95
N ARG A 173 5.77 -2.13 6.35
CA ARG A 173 6.55 -1.04 6.93
C ARG A 173 5.81 0.29 6.94
N VAL A 174 5.07 0.59 5.89
CA VAL A 174 4.20 1.78 5.85
C VAL A 174 3.17 1.71 6.98
N PHE A 175 2.56 0.54 7.18
CA PHE A 175 1.52 0.34 8.19
C PHE A 175 2.11 0.45 9.61
N GLN A 176 3.32 -0.04 9.84
CA GLN A 176 4.04 0.17 11.10
C GLN A 176 4.29 1.65 11.39
N LEU A 177 4.76 2.42 10.40
CA LEU A 177 5.00 3.86 10.57
C LEU A 177 3.71 4.61 10.88
N VAL A 178 2.62 4.29 10.18
CA VAL A 178 1.29 4.86 10.45
C VAL A 178 0.78 4.44 11.82
N SER A 179 0.99 3.18 12.23
CA SER A 179 0.62 2.72 13.57
C SER A 179 1.35 3.46 14.68
N HIS A 180 2.63 3.83 14.47
CA HIS A 180 3.34 4.68 15.42
C HIS A 180 2.73 6.08 15.48
N LEU A 181 2.44 6.68 14.33
CA LEU A 181 1.78 8.00 14.25
C LEU A 181 0.41 7.99 14.96
N SER A 182 -0.43 6.99 14.68
CA SER A 182 -1.74 6.83 15.32
C SER A 182 -1.66 6.50 16.81
N SER A 183 -0.48 6.16 17.36
CA SER A 183 -0.31 5.92 18.80
C SER A 183 0.11 7.17 19.58
N ILE A 184 0.47 8.26 18.89
CA ILE A 184 0.80 9.53 19.52
C ILE A 184 -0.50 10.13 20.08
N ALA A 185 -0.50 10.44 21.38
CA ALA A 185 -1.59 11.17 22.01
C ALA A 185 -1.45 12.66 21.72
N ASP A 186 -2.59 13.36 21.62
CA ASP A 186 -2.60 14.83 21.61
C ASP A 186 -2.03 15.34 22.95
N GLU A 187 -1.18 16.38 22.88
CA GLU A 187 -0.70 17.13 24.05
C GLU A 187 -1.77 18.08 24.60
#